data_AF-A0A7Y5QF01-F1
#
_entry.id   AF-A0A7Y5QF01-F1
#
_cell.length_a   1.000
_cell.length_b   1.000
_cell.length_c   1.000
_cell.angle_alpha   90.00
_cell.angle_beta   90.00
_cell.angle_gamma   90.00
#
_symmetry.space_group_name_H-M   'P 1'
#
loop_
_entity.id
_entity.type
_entity.pdbx_description
1 polymer ?
#
loop_
_entity_poly.entity_id
_entity_poly.type
_entity_poly.pdbx_seq_one_letter_code
_entity_poly.pdbx_strand_id
1 'polypeptide(L)'
;MQITVEQALQGYAAVYHKLYQRVPRDLRVINSEWVIVNGARMHVNDLLRLTTQLYSEYKTSQERKKSIVGRLIGFLKNRPDQPSV
;
A
#
# COMPACT_ATOMS: atom_id res chain seq x y z
N MET A 1 17.30 -7.02 -8.65
CA MET A 1 16.73 -5.71 -9.05
C MET A 1 16.43 -4.95 -7.76
N GLN A 2 17.26 -3.98 -7.39
CA GLN A 2 16.98 -3.14 -6.20
C GLN A 2 15.86 -2.17 -6.58
N ILE A 3 14.67 -2.39 -6.05
CA ILE A 3 13.54 -1.46 -6.21
C ILE A 3 13.78 -0.33 -5.22
N THR A 4 13.90 0.91 -5.71
CA THR A 4 14.02 2.09 -4.85
C THR A 4 12.70 2.39 -4.16
N VAL A 5 12.73 3.13 -3.05
CA VAL A 5 11.52 3.53 -2.33
C VAL A 5 10.51 4.24 -3.23
N GLU A 6 11.01 5.09 -4.11
CA GLU A 6 10.21 5.82 -5.08
C GLU A 6 9.52 4.88 -6.07
N GLN A 7 10.23 3.86 -6.56
CA GLN A 7 9.64 2.83 -7.42
C GLN A 7 8.59 1.99 -6.69
N ALA A 8 8.81 1.67 -5.41
CA ALA A 8 7.81 0.98 -4.60
C ALA A 8 6.53 1.82 -4.41
N LEU A 9 6.69 3.13 -4.16
CA LEU A 9 5.57 4.06 -4.03
C LEU A 9 4.83 4.26 -5.35
N GLN A 10 5.54 4.43 -6.47
CA GLN A 10 4.92 4.52 -7.79
C GLN A 10 4.18 3.23 -8.14
N GLY A 11 4.77 2.07 -7.86
CA GLY A 11 4.12 0.77 -8.08
C GLY A 11 2.83 0.64 -7.27
N TYR A 12 2.88 0.99 -5.98
CA TYR A 12 1.71 1.01 -5.12
C TYR A 12 0.64 1.98 -5.63
N ALA A 13 1.01 3.23 -5.97
CA ALA A 13 0.09 4.24 -6.48
C ALA A 13 -0.58 3.80 -7.79
N ALA A 14 0.17 3.19 -8.70
CA ALA A 14 -0.36 2.69 -9.97
C ALA A 14 -1.35 1.55 -9.76
N VAL A 15 -1.05 0.59 -8.88
CA VAL A 15 -1.95 -0.52 -8.54
C VAL A 15 -3.21 0.00 -7.83
N TYR A 16 -3.04 0.90 -6.87
CA TYR A 16 -4.14 1.53 -6.14
C TYR A 16 -5.07 2.32 -7.08
N HIS A 17 -4.49 3.07 -8.02
CA HIS A 17 -5.25 3.80 -9.03
C HIS A 17 -6.00 2.85 -9.99
N LYS A 18 -5.38 1.77 -10.46
CA LYS A 18 -6.05 0.77 -11.30
C LYS A 18 -7.21 0.09 -10.57
N LEU A 19 -7.06 -0.17 -9.27
CA LEU A 19 -8.06 -0.83 -8.45
C LEU A 19 -9.25 0.07 -8.12
N TYR A 20 -8.98 1.32 -7.77
CA TYR A 20 -9.97 2.19 -7.13
C TYR A 20 -10.29 3.46 -7.91
N GLN A 21 -9.59 3.72 -9.02
CA GLN A 21 -9.66 4.98 -9.76
C GLN A 21 -9.46 6.21 -8.84
N ARG A 22 -8.64 6.02 -7.79
CA ARG A 22 -8.34 7.01 -6.76
C ARG A 22 -6.84 7.04 -6.53
N VAL A 23 -6.36 8.18 -6.05
CA VAL A 23 -4.98 8.34 -5.59
C VAL A 23 -4.95 8.03 -4.08
N PRO A 24 -4.00 7.22 -3.60
CA PRO A 24 -3.86 7.00 -2.16
C PRO A 24 -3.59 8.34 -1.47
N ARG A 25 -4.28 8.61 -0.35
CA ARG A 25 -4.01 9.79 0.45
C ARG A 25 -2.70 9.60 1.20
N ASP A 26 -2.01 10.71 1.48
CA ASP A 26 -0.84 10.72 2.36
C ASP A 26 0.24 9.69 1.96
N LEU A 27 0.69 9.79 0.71
CA LEU A 27 1.73 8.92 0.15
C LEU A 27 3.07 9.66 0.18
N ARG A 28 3.95 9.34 1.14
CA ARG A 28 5.19 10.10 1.39
C ARG A 28 6.35 9.19 1.76
N VAL A 29 7.56 9.55 1.34
CA VAL A 29 8.79 8.93 1.85
C VAL A 29 9.15 9.58 3.18
N ILE A 30 9.43 8.77 4.20
CA ILE A 30 10.06 9.27 5.43
C ILE A 30 11.59 9.16 5.30
N ASN A 31 12.07 7.99 4.89
CA ASN A 31 13.48 7.71 4.66
C ASN A 31 13.63 6.50 3.70
N SER A 32 14.86 6.00 3.53
CA SER A 32 15.17 4.88 2.62
C SER A 32 14.47 3.56 2.95
N GLU A 33 13.87 3.45 4.13
CA GLU A 33 13.28 2.21 4.65
C GLU A 33 11.81 2.36 5.05
N TRP A 34 11.33 3.59 5.26
CA TRP A 34 10.01 3.88 5.82
C TRP A 34 9.23 4.87 4.97
N VAL A 35 7.94 4.59 4.83
CA VAL A 35 7.00 5.35 4.02
C VAL A 35 5.69 5.56 4.78
N ILE A 36 5.02 6.68 4.51
CA ILE A 36 3.63 6.91 4.94
C ILE A 36 2.71 6.60 3.77
N VAL A 37 1.65 5.87 4.07
CA VAL A 37 0.58 5.49 3.13
C VAL A 37 -0.76 5.60 3.85
N ASN A 38 -1.66 6.48 3.38
CA ASN A 38 -2.96 6.75 4.00
C ASN A 38 -2.87 7.11 5.50
N GLY A 39 -1.81 7.83 5.88
CA GLY A 39 -1.55 8.26 7.26
C GLY A 39 -0.89 7.20 8.13
N ALA A 40 -0.69 5.98 7.63
CA ALA A 40 0.01 4.92 8.34
C ALA A 40 1.46 4.80 7.87
N ARG A 41 2.39 4.74 8.83
CA ARG A 41 3.80 4.46 8.57
C ARG A 41 4.03 2.95 8.39
N MET A 42 4.81 2.57 7.38
CA MET A 42 5.23 1.18 7.17
C MET A 42 6.62 1.10 6.53
N HIS A 43 7.24 -0.08 6.62
CA HIS A 43 8.51 -0.35 5.96
C HIS A 43 8.31 -0.47 4.44
N VAL A 44 9.30 -0.10 3.64
CA VAL A 44 9.19 -0.17 2.17
C VAL A 44 9.02 -1.61 1.69
N ASN A 45 9.62 -2.55 2.41
CA ASN A 45 9.50 -3.97 2.12
C ASN A 45 8.07 -4.50 2.41
N ASP A 46 7.41 -3.94 3.42
CA ASP A 46 5.98 -4.20 3.67
C ASP A 46 5.12 -3.63 2.54
N LEU A 47 5.41 -2.40 2.09
CA LEU A 47 4.71 -1.79 0.97
C LEU A 47 4.85 -2.64 -0.30
N LEU A 48 6.05 -3.16 -0.57
CA LEU A 48 6.32 -4.05 -1.69
C LEU A 48 5.53 -5.36 -1.61
N ARG A 49 5.52 -6.01 -0.43
CA ARG A 49 4.69 -7.19 -0.19
C ARG A 49 3.21 -6.89 -0.37
N LEU A 50 2.73 -5.78 0.19
CA LEU A 50 1.34 -5.34 0.10
C LEU A 50 0.94 -5.09 -1.35
N THR A 51 1.79 -4.41 -2.11
CA THR A 51 1.59 -4.11 -3.54
C THR A 51 1.55 -5.40 -4.37
N THR A 52 2.45 -6.34 -4.08
CA THR A 52 2.49 -7.65 -4.75
C THR A 52 1.23 -8.45 -4.46
N GLN A 53 0.78 -8.47 -3.21
CA GLN A 53 -0.44 -9.15 -2.80
C GLN A 53 -1.67 -8.49 -3.44
N LEU A 54 -1.76 -7.16 -3.42
CA LEU A 54 -2.78 -6.37 -4.11
C LEU A 54 -2.85 -6.69 -5.59
N TYR A 55 -1.69 -6.77 -6.27
CA TYR A 55 -1.62 -7.07 -7.69
C TYR A 55 -2.05 -8.51 -8.01
N SER A 56 -1.60 -9.47 -7.20
CA SER A 56 -1.98 -10.89 -7.35
C SER A 56 -3.46 -11.11 -7.07
N GLU A 57 -4.00 -10.50 -6.01
CA GLU A 57 -5.43 -10.55 -5.69
C GLU A 57 -6.26 -9.78 -6.72
N TYR A 58 -5.76 -8.67 -7.29
CA TYR A 58 -6.43 -7.97 -8.40
C TYR A 58 -6.55 -8.85 -9.63
N LYS A 59 -5.45 -9.50 -10.02
CA LYS A 59 -5.42 -10.42 -11.16
C LYS A 59 -6.40 -11.59 -10.97
N THR A 60 -6.55 -12.05 -9.74
CA THR A 60 -7.45 -13.15 -9.36
C THR A 60 -8.91 -12.68 -9.13
N SER A 61 -9.13 -11.43 -8.68
CA SER A 61 -10.43 -10.93 -8.19
C SER A 61 -11.06 -9.82 -9.04
N GLN A 62 -10.86 -9.82 -10.36
CA GLN A 62 -11.58 -8.91 -11.28
C GLN A 62 -13.11 -8.91 -11.06
N GLU A 63 -13.67 -9.91 -10.37
CA GLU A 63 -15.08 -10.04 -9.99
C GLU A 63 -15.47 -9.43 -8.61
N ARG A 64 -14.54 -9.10 -7.70
CA ARG A 64 -14.86 -8.64 -6.31
C ARG A 64 -14.03 -7.46 -5.82
N LYS A 65 -13.96 -6.38 -6.61
CA LYS A 65 -13.20 -5.14 -6.34
C LYS A 65 -13.40 -4.48 -4.94
N LYS A 66 -14.52 -4.72 -4.24
CA LYS A 66 -14.84 -4.01 -2.98
C LYS A 66 -14.16 -4.57 -1.72
N SER A 67 -13.81 -5.87 -1.67
CA SER A 67 -13.33 -6.50 -0.42
C SER A 67 -11.88 -6.15 -0.06
N ILE A 68 -11.07 -5.80 -1.07
CA ILE A 68 -9.63 -5.59 -0.94
C ILE A 68 -9.32 -4.30 -0.14
N VAL A 69 -10.16 -3.25 -0.24
CA VAL A 69 -9.99 -2.00 0.53
C VAL A 69 -10.15 -2.25 2.02
N GLY A 70 -11.19 -3.01 2.40
CA GLY A 70 -11.48 -3.29 3.80
C GLY A 70 -10.34 -4.05 4.47
N ARG A 71 -9.71 -4.98 3.73
CA ARG A 71 -8.50 -5.67 4.19
C ARG A 71 -7.29 -4.75 4.26
N LEU A 72 -7.11 -3.84 3.29
CA LEU A 72 -6.00 -2.89 3.31
C LEU A 72 -6.10 -1.92 4.48
N ILE A 73 -7.26 -1.28 4.65
CA ILE A 73 -7.51 -0.36 5.76
C ILE A 73 -7.46 -1.12 7.08
N GLY A 74 -7.99 -2.34 7.15
CA GLY A 74 -7.86 -3.21 8.31
C GLY A 74 -6.40 -3.52 8.65
N PHE A 75 -5.59 -3.87 7.66
CA PHE A 75 -4.16 -4.15 7.83
C PHE A 75 -3.38 -2.92 8.31
N LEU A 76 -3.71 -1.74 7.79
CA LEU A 76 -3.11 -0.47 8.24
C LEU A 76 -3.53 -0.12 9.67
N LYS A 77 -4.81 -0.32 10.00
CA LYS A 77 -5.37 -0.01 11.31
C LYS A 77 -4.86 -0.95 12.43
N ASN A 78 -4.50 -2.19 12.10
CA ASN A 78 -4.12 -3.22 13.08
C ASN A 78 -2.60 -3.37 13.31
N ARG A 79 -1.77 -2.43 12.83
CA ARG A 79 -0.33 -2.45 13.16
C ARG A 79 -0.08 -1.82 14.54
N PRO A 80 0.50 -2.55 15.50
CA PRO A 80 0.78 -2.05 16.85
C PRO A 80 1.93 -1.02 16.93
N ASP A 81 2.55 -0.65 15.81
CA ASP A 81 3.67 0.31 15.72
C ASP A 81 3.22 1.74 15.37
N GLN A 82 1.91 2.04 15.41
CA GLN A 82 1.43 3.42 15.36
C GLN A 82 1.46 4.02 16.76
N PRO A 83 2.32 5.00 17.06
CA PRO A 83 2.13 5.80 18.25
C PRO A 83 0.79 6.54 18.08
N SER A 84 -0.12 6.33 19.03
CA SER A 84 -1.28 7.20 19.20
C SER A 84 -0.77 8.63 19.36
N VAL A 85 -1.04 9.47 18.37
CA VAL A 85 -0.97 10.93 18.54
C VAL A 85 -2.14 11.37 19.41
#